data_AF-A0A0J5VC86-F1
#
_entry.id   AF-A0A0J5VC86-F1
#
_cell.length_a   1.000
_cell.length_b   1.000
_cell.length_c   1.000
_cell.angle_alpha   90.00
_cell.angle_beta   90.00
_cell.angle_gamma   90.00
#
_symmetry.space_group_name_H-M   'P 1'
#
loop_
_entity.id
_entity.type
_entity.pdbx_description
1 polymer ?
#
loop_
_entity_poly.entity_id
_entity_poly.type
_entity_poly.pdbx_seq_one_letter_code
_entity_poly.pdbx_strand_id
1 'polypeptide(L)' 'MLKILRFLFAIITISFALYGMLSDDFSYAPLMLLFMGGAMLVMGIEEYKNNKKVLASLLVAVCVFTFYTSFEILLR' A
#
# COMPACT_ATOMS: atom_id res chain seq x y z
N MET A 1 -10.25 -10.80 10.35
CA MET A 1 -10.74 -9.59 9.65
C MET A 1 -9.64 -8.86 8.87
N LEU A 2 -8.51 -8.45 9.48
CA LEU A 2 -7.40 -7.76 8.78
C LEU A 2 -6.89 -8.52 7.54
N LYS A 3 -6.87 -9.86 7.56
CA LYS A 3 -6.52 -10.70 6.40
C LYS A 3 -7.39 -10.48 5.16
N ILE A 4 -8.71 -10.26 5.32
CA ILE A 4 -9.63 -10.01 4.21
C ILE A 4 -9.33 -8.65 3.59
N LEU A 5 -9.15 -7.64 4.45
CA LEU A 5 -8.79 -6.29 4.02
C LEU A 5 -7.44 -6.27 3.30
N ARG A 6 -6.46 -7.05 3.79
CA ARG A 6 -5.17 -7.25 3.13
C ARG A 6 -5.32 -7.87 1.74
N PHE A 7 -6.16 -8.90 1.60
CA PHE A 7 -6.44 -9.53 0.31
C PHE A 7 -7.11 -8.56 -0.67
N LEU A 8 -8.07 -7.76 -0.20
CA LEU A 8 -8.71 -6.72 -1.01
C LEU A 8 -7.69 -5.68 -1.50
N PHE A 9 -6.87 -5.14 -0.60
CA PHE A 9 -5.81 -4.19 -0.97
C PHE A 9 -4.81 -4.80 -1.97
N ALA A 10 -4.42 -6.07 -1.78
CA ALA A 10 -3.50 -6.75 -2.68
C ALA A 10 -4.08 -6.94 -4.08
N ILE A 11 -5.34 -7.40 -4.18
CA ILE A 11 -6.03 -7.57 -5.47
C ILE A 11 -6.12 -6.23 -6.21
N ILE A 12 -6.52 -5.16 -5.52
CA ILE A 12 -6.60 -3.81 -6.11
C ILE A 12 -5.23 -3.35 -6.61
N THR A 13 -4.18 -3.51 -5.79
CA THR A 13 -2.81 -3.12 -6.14
C THR A 13 -2.30 -3.88 -7.37
N ILE A 14 -2.53 -5.20 -7.44
CA ILE A 14 -2.12 -6.03 -8.57
C ILE A 14 -2.88 -5.64 -9.84
N SER A 15 -4.19 -5.38 -9.75
CA SER A 15 -5.00 -4.93 -10.89
C SER A 15 -4.49 -3.61 -11.45
N PHE A 16 -4.16 -2.64 -10.60
CA PHE A 16 -3.57 -1.37 -11.04
C PHE A 16 -2.16 -1.54 -11.62
N ALA A 17 -1.33 -2.40 -11.03
CA ALA A 17 0.01 -2.70 -11.54
C ALA A 17 -0.05 -3.34 -12.94
N LEU A 18 -0.94 -4.32 -13.13
CA LEU A 18 -1.18 -4.93 -14.42
C LEU A 18 -1.72 -3.92 -15.44
N TYR A 19 -2.66 -3.08 -15.02
CA TYR A 19 -3.22 -2.06 -15.91
C TYR A 19 -2.16 -1.06 -16.38
N GLY A 20 -1.33 -0.54 -15.47
CA GLY A 20 -0.23 0.37 -15.82
C GLY A 20 0.81 -0.28 -16.70
N MET A 21 1.12 -1.56 -16.46
CA MET A 21 2.08 -2.31 -17.28
C MET A 21 1.55 -2.65 -18.67
N LEU A 22 0.25 -2.96 -18.81
CA LEU A 22 -0.36 -3.28 -20.11
C LEU A 22 -0.65 -2.02 -20.94
N SER A 23 -1.02 -0.92 -20.28
CA SER A 23 -1.41 0.32 -20.97
C SER A 23 -0.22 1.26 -21.20
N ASP A 24 0.96 0.95 -20.65
CA ASP A 24 2.14 1.84 -20.57
C ASP A 24 1.84 3.20 -19.88
N ASP A 25 0.65 3.32 -19.28
CA ASP A 25 0.10 4.53 -18.67
C ASP A 25 0.10 4.38 -17.15
N PHE A 26 1.06 5.05 -16.51
CA PHE A 26 1.20 5.08 -15.05
C PHE A 26 0.38 6.19 -14.39
N SER A 27 -0.61 6.75 -15.08
CA SER A 27 -1.51 7.78 -14.54
C SER A 27 -2.24 7.35 -13.25
N TYR A 28 -2.42 6.04 -13.06
CA TYR A 28 -3.03 5.46 -11.84
C TYR A 28 -1.99 4.98 -10.81
N ALA A 29 -0.70 5.16 -11.04
CA ALA A 29 0.36 4.83 -10.08
C ALA A 29 0.17 5.49 -8.69
N PRO A 30 -0.24 6.78 -8.57
CA PRO A 30 -0.49 7.36 -7.24
C PRO A 30 -1.64 6.65 -6.52
N LEU A 31 -2.69 6.25 -7.24
CA LEU A 31 -3.80 5.43 -6.71
C LEU A 31 -3.31 4.05 -6.25
N MET A 32 -2.48 3.38 -7.06
CA MET A 32 -1.85 2.11 -6.71
C MET A 32 -1.03 2.21 -5.41
N LEU A 33 -0.18 3.24 -5.30
CA LEU A 33 0.64 3.49 -4.11
C LEU A 33 -0.22 3.77 -2.88
N LEU A 34 -1.35 4.46 -3.04
CA LEU A 34 -2.29 4.72 -1.95
C LEU A 34 -2.89 3.41 -1.40
N PHE A 35 -3.35 2.51 -2.29
CA PHE A 35 -3.83 1.19 -1.87
C PHE A 35 -2.71 0.30 -1.28
N MET A 36 -1.49 0.39 -1.83
CA MET A 36 -0.32 -0.32 -1.30
C MET A 36 0.07 0.16 0.10
N GLY A 37 0.06 1.48 0.34
CA GLY A 37 0.27 2.09 1.66
C GLY A 37 -0.79 1.63 2.67
N GLY A 38 -2.06 1.58 2.25
CA GLY A 38 -3.14 1.01 3.06
C GLY A 38 -2.92 -0.47 3.42
N ALA A 39 -2.44 -1.28 2.47
CA ALA A 39 -2.09 -2.68 2.70
C ALA A 39 -0.98 -2.83 3.77
N MET A 40 0.04 -1.97 3.70
CA MET A 40 1.15 -1.94 4.66
C MET A 40 0.71 -1.51 6.05
N LEU A 41 -0.24 -0.57 6.15
CA LEU A 41 -0.83 -0.17 7.44
C LEU A 41 -1.58 -1.33 8.08
N VAL A 42 -2.39 -2.06 7.30
CA VAL A 42 -3.11 -3.25 7.75
C VAL A 42 -2.15 -4.33 8.25
N MET A 43 -1.04 -4.56 7.54
CA MET A 43 0.01 -5.50 7.96
C MET A 43 0.76 -5.01 9.21
N GLY A 44 1.04 -3.72 9.34
CA GLY A 44 1.68 -3.15 10.53
C GLY A 44 0.83 -3.33 11.79
N ILE A 45 -0.50 -3.14 11.68
CA ILE A 45 -1.44 -3.40 12.77
C ILE A 45 -1.51 -4.89 13.13
N GLU A 46 -1.49 -5.78 12.13
CA GLU A 46 -1.49 -7.23 12.35
C GLU A 46 -0.20 -7.70 13.05
N GLU A 47 0.96 -7.19 12.65
CA GLU A 47 2.26 -7.48 13.26
C GLU A 47 2.40 -6.87 14.67
N TYR A 48 1.78 -5.72 14.92
CA TYR A 48 1.72 -5.11 16.26
C TYR A 48 0.95 -6.01 17.24
N LYS A 49 -0.17 -6.60 16.80
CA LYS A 49 -0.93 -7.59 17.57
C LYS A 49 -0.15 -8.88 17.82
N ASN A 50 0.73 -9.26 16.90
CA ASN A 50 1.58 -10.46 17.01
C ASN A 50 2.88 -10.23 17.83
N ASN A 51 2.93 -9.18 18.67
CA ASN A 51 4.10 -8.80 19.49
C ASN A 51 5.38 -8.42 18.71
N LYS A 52 5.31 -8.26 17.39
CA LYS A 52 6.45 -7.87 16.55
C LYS A 52 6.51 -6.35 16.39
N LYS A 53 6.81 -5.67 17.49
CA LYS A 53 6.78 -4.19 17.58
C LYS A 53 7.71 -3.49 16.59
N VAL A 54 8.89 -4.07 16.33
CA VAL A 54 9.89 -3.50 15.40
C VAL A 54 9.41 -3.57 13.95
N LEU A 55 8.83 -4.70 13.54
CA LEU A 55 8.27 -4.85 12.19
C LEU A 55 7.05 -3.95 12.03
N ALA A 56 6.18 -3.88 13.04
CA ALA A 56 5.02 -3.00 13.03
C ALA A 56 5.41 -1.52 12.85
N SER A 57 6.40 -1.02 13.59
CA SER A 57 6.86 0.38 13.47
C SER A 57 7.50 0.65 12.12
N LEU A 58 8.27 -0.30 11.58
CA LEU A 58 8.86 -0.19 10.24
C LEU A 58 7.77 -0.14 9.16
N LEU A 59 6.75 -1.00 9.24
CA LEU A 59 5.62 -1.00 8.30
C LEU A 59 4.81 0.31 8.36
N VAL A 60 4.64 0.90 9.54
CA VAL A 60 4.00 2.21 9.68
C VAL A 60 4.86 3.31 9.06
N ALA A 61 6.18 3.29 9.25
CA ALA A 61 7.10 4.25 8.63
C ALA A 61 7.05 4.15 7.09
N VAL A 62 7.09 2.94 6.54
CA VAL A 62 6.97 2.70 5.10
C VAL A 62 5.60 3.16 4.59
N CYS A 63 4.52 2.93 5.35
CA CYS A 63 3.18 3.40 4.99
C CYS A 63 3.13 4.94 4.82
N VAL A 64 3.70 5.68 5.77
CA VAL A 64 3.76 7.16 5.69
C VAL A 64 4.56 7.61 4.47
N PHE A 65 5.71 6.97 4.22
CA PHE A 65 6.53 7.28 3.06
C PHE A 65 5.79 7.01 1.74
N THR A 66 5.16 5.85 1.60
CA THR A 66 4.37 5.48 0.42
C THR A 66 3.21 6.44 0.18
N PHE A 67 2.53 6.91 1.24
CA PHE A 67 1.51 7.94 1.10
C PHE A 67 2.09 9.27 0.62
N TYR A 68 3.21 9.71 1.20
CA TYR A 68 3.88 10.92 0.75
C TYR A 68 4.23 10.87 -0.75
N THR A 69 4.82 9.76 -1.21
CA THR A 69 5.13 9.56 -2.63
C THR A 69 3.87 9.50 -3.50
N SER A 70 2.78 8.89 -3.03
CA SER A 70 1.49 8.90 -3.72
C SER A 70 0.97 10.34 -3.93
N PHE A 71 1.03 11.17 -2.89
CA PHE A 71 0.63 12.58 -3.00
C PHE A 71 1.55 13.39 -3.91
N GLU A 72 2.87 13.17 -3.83
CA GLU A 72 3.85 13.86 -4.68
C GLU A 72 3.59 13.58 -6.16
N ILE A 73 3.37 12.31 -6.52
CA ILE A 73 3.08 11.91 -7.90
C ILE A 73 1.72 12.45 -8.36
N LEU A 74 0.73 12.52 -7.48
CA LEU A 74 -0.60 13.07 -7.82
C LEU A 74 -0.58 14.59 -8.05
N LEU A 75 0.31 15.31 -7.36
CA LEU A 75 0.47 16.77 -7.44
C LEU A 75 1.35 17.24 -8.59
N ARG A 76 2.06 16.33 -9.26
CA ARG A 76 3.00 16.61 -10.34
C ARG A 76 2.37 16.44 -11.72
#